data_AF-A0A8J3L1Y1-F1
#
_entry.id   AF-A0A8J3L1Y1-F1
#
_cell.length_a   1.000
_cell.length_b   1.000
_cell.length_c   1.000
_cell.angle_alpha   90.00
_cell.angle_beta   90.00
_cell.angle_gamma   90.00
#
_symmetry.space_group_name_H-M   'P 1'
#
loop_
_entity.id
_entity.type
_entity.pdbx_description
1 polymer ?
#
loop_
_entity_poly.entity_id
_entity_poly.type
_entity_poly.pdbx_seq_one_letter_code
_entity_poly.pdbx_strand_id
1 'polypeptide(L)'
;MRHPAETSRFFHIAIVATFFGVLGVAGSASEPGSAFSPFAGVLGWVLLAIGLINFAVHAVARLLFDHEMWRNTHFTEIVDSAD
;
A
#
# COMPACT_ATOMS: atom_id res chain seq x y z
N MET A 1 -14.73 3.01 -14.34
CA MET A 1 -14.43 1.63 -13.91
C MET A 1 -13.54 1.74 -12.68
N ARG A 2 -13.92 1.18 -11.51
CA ARG A 2 -13.08 1.27 -10.30
C ARG A 2 -11.77 0.53 -10.54
N HIS A 3 -10.63 1.20 -10.30
CA HIS A 3 -9.32 0.59 -10.49
C HIS A 3 -9.16 -0.59 -9.50
N PRO A 4 -8.73 -1.78 -9.93
CA PRO A 4 -8.64 -2.95 -9.04
C PRO A 4 -7.75 -2.71 -7.82
N ALA A 5 -6.81 -1.76 -7.85
CA ALA A 5 -6.02 -1.38 -6.68
C ALA A 5 -6.78 -0.57 -5.61
N GLU A 6 -7.96 -0.02 -5.91
CA GLU A 6 -8.83 0.66 -4.94
C GLU A 6 -9.56 -0.36 -4.03
N THR A 7 -9.57 -1.64 -4.42
CA THR A 7 -10.28 -2.69 -3.68
C THR A 7 -9.67 -2.91 -2.30
N SER A 8 -10.51 -3.04 -1.27
CA SER A 8 -10.11 -3.25 0.13
C SER A 8 -9.16 -4.44 0.32
N ARG A 9 -9.17 -5.42 -0.59
CA ARG A 9 -8.27 -6.58 -0.61
C ARG A 9 -6.80 -6.19 -0.71
N PHE A 10 -6.42 -5.23 -1.56
CA PHE A 10 -5.02 -4.81 -1.71
C PHE A 10 -4.51 -4.14 -0.44
N PHE A 11 -5.34 -3.29 0.17
CA PHE A 11 -5.03 -2.66 1.44
C PHE A 11 -4.90 -3.68 2.57
N HIS A 12 -5.76 -4.69 2.61
CA HIS A 12 -5.68 -5.77 3.60
C HIS A 12 -4.39 -6.59 3.45
N ILE A 13 -4.04 -6.97 2.22
CA ILE A 13 -2.79 -7.69 1.93
C ILE A 13 -1.59 -6.82 2.32
N ALA A 14 -1.62 -5.52 2.03
CA ALA A 14 -0.57 -4.58 2.41
C ALA A 14 -0.34 -4.57 3.92
N ILE A 15 -1.41 -4.40 4.72
CA ILE A 15 -1.34 -4.40 6.18
C ILE A 15 -0.78 -5.71 6.70
N VAL A 16 -1.32 -6.84 6.23
CA VAL A 16 -0.94 -8.18 6.71
C VAL A 16 0.53 -8.44 6.39
N ALA A 17 0.97 -8.19 5.16
CA ALA A 17 2.35 -8.39 4.74
C ALA A 17 3.31 -7.47 5.49
N THR A 18 2.98 -6.19 5.65
CA THR A 18 3.82 -5.26 6.42
C THR A 18 3.93 -5.68 7.88
N PHE A 19 2.81 -6.07 8.52
CA PHE A 19 2.82 -6.49 9.92
C PHE A 19 3.70 -7.72 10.16
N PHE A 20 3.50 -8.79 9.38
CA PHE A 20 4.32 -9.99 9.49
C PHE A 20 5.78 -9.72 9.07
N GLY A 21 6.00 -8.82 8.11
CA GLY A 21 7.32 -8.37 7.72
C GLY A 21 8.08 -7.71 8.88
N VAL A 22 7.44 -6.77 9.57
CA VAL A 22 8.00 -6.10 10.75
C VAL A 22 8.31 -7.10 11.85
N LEU A 23 7.39 -8.04 12.14
CA LEU A 23 7.63 -9.07 13.15
C LEU A 23 8.81 -9.97 12.79
N GLY A 24 8.96 -10.36 11.52
CA GLY A 24 10.08 -11.17 11.06
C GLY A 24 11.43 -10.45 11.21
N VAL A 25 11.49 -9.17 10.82
CA VAL A 25 12.69 -8.35 10.96
C VAL A 25 13.03 -8.11 12.43
N ALA A 26 12.03 -7.75 13.26
CA ALA A 26 12.22 -7.52 14.68
C ALA A 26 12.66 -8.80 15.41
N GLY A 27 12.03 -9.94 15.09
CA GLY A 27 12.38 -11.24 15.67
C GLY A 27 13.79 -11.70 15.30
N SER A 28 14.21 -11.46 14.05
CA SER A 28 15.59 -11.72 13.62
C SER A 28 16.60 -10.84 14.37
N ALA A 29 16.28 -9.57 14.58
CA ALA A 29 17.12 -8.62 15.30
C ALA A 29 17.20 -8.90 16.81
N SER A 30 16.15 -9.47 17.42
CA SER A 30 16.14 -9.80 18.84
C SER A 30 16.99 -11.02 19.20
N GLU A 31 17.19 -11.95 18.28
CA GLU A 31 17.99 -13.17 18.51
C GLU A 31 19.03 -13.41 17.39
N PRO A 32 20.09 -12.58 17.30
CA PRO A 32 21.05 -12.62 16.19
C PRO A 32 21.91 -13.90 16.10
N GLY A 33 21.80 -14.82 17.05
CA GLY A 33 22.52 -16.11 17.05
C GLY A 33 21.64 -17.35 16.77
N SER A 34 20.33 -17.18 16.62
CA SER A 34 19.43 -18.30 16.35
C SER A 34 19.63 -18.83 14.93
N ALA A 35 19.63 -20.16 14.75
CA ALA A 35 19.67 -20.79 13.43
C ALA A 35 18.51 -20.35 12.51
N PHE A 36 17.40 -19.90 13.11
CA PHE A 36 16.23 -19.39 12.39
C PHE A 36 16.29 -17.89 12.10
N SER A 37 17.18 -17.14 12.76
CA SER A 37 17.30 -15.68 12.60
C SER A 37 17.51 -15.23 11.13
N PRO A 38 18.45 -15.80 10.34
CA PRO A 38 18.64 -15.33 8.97
C PRO A 38 17.41 -15.58 8.08
N PHE A 39 16.70 -16.70 8.28
CA PHE A 39 15.47 -17.01 7.54
C PHE A 39 14.33 -16.07 7.92
N ALA A 40 14.14 -15.81 9.22
CA ALA A 40 13.15 -14.87 9.72
C ALA A 40 13.42 -13.44 9.20
N GLY A 41 14.69 -13.03 9.17
CA GLY A 41 15.10 -11.72 8.66
C GLY A 41 14.82 -11.57 7.17
N VAL A 42 15.24 -12.54 6.34
CA VAL A 42 15.00 -12.52 4.89
C VAL A 42 13.51 -12.52 4.57
N LEU A 43 12.74 -13.42 5.18
CA LEU A 43 11.29 -13.50 4.98
C LEU A 43 10.61 -12.20 5.45
N GLY A 44 11.04 -11.66 6.59
CA GLY A 44 10.54 -10.41 7.14
C GLY A 44 10.73 -9.25 6.16
N TRP A 45 11.94 -9.07 5.63
CA TRP A 45 12.24 -8.03 4.65
C TRP A 45 11.44 -8.19 3.35
N VAL A 46 11.28 -9.41 2.84
CA VAL A 46 10.49 -9.67 1.64
C VAL A 46 9.02 -9.31 1.86
N LEU A 47 8.42 -9.74 2.97
CA LEU A 47 7.04 -9.40 3.30
C LEU A 47 6.84 -7.90 3.50
N LEU A 48 7.82 -7.24 4.12
CA LEU A 48 7.79 -5.79 4.31
C LEU A 48 7.84 -5.04 2.98
N ALA A 49 8.70 -5.46 2.05
CA ALA A 49 8.77 -4.91 0.70
C ALA A 49 7.44 -5.09 -0.05
N ILE A 50 6.85 -6.29 -0.02
CA ILE A 50 5.56 -6.56 -0.65
C ILE A 50 4.47 -5.67 -0.05
N GLY A 51 4.41 -5.54 1.28
CA GLY A 51 3.44 -4.70 1.96
C GLY A 51 3.56 -3.23 1.57
N LEU A 52 4.78 -2.68 1.57
CA LEU A 52 5.06 -1.30 1.17
C LEU A 52 4.70 -1.03 -0.30
N ILE A 53 5.00 -1.96 -1.22
CA ILE A 53 4.63 -1.84 -2.63
C ILE A 53 3.10 -1.76 -2.75
N ASN A 54 2.36 -2.62 -2.05
CA ASN A 54 0.90 -2.60 -2.09
C ASN A 54 0.32 -1.31 -1.49
N PHE A 55 0.91 -0.78 -0.42
CA PHE A 55 0.55 0.54 0.12
C PHE A 55 0.77 1.66 -0.91
N ALA A 56 1.92 1.68 -1.56
CA ALA A 56 2.24 2.69 -2.57
C ALA A 56 1.26 2.62 -3.74
N VAL A 57 0.98 1.41 -4.26
CA VAL A 57 0.02 1.20 -5.35
C VAL A 57 -1.40 1.63 -4.95
N HIS A 58 -1.84 1.32 -3.72
CA HIS A 58 -3.14 1.76 -3.22
C HIS A 58 -3.23 3.29 -3.08
N ALA A 59 -2.18 3.92 -2.54
CA ALA A 59 -2.11 5.37 -2.38
C ALA A 59 -2.11 6.10 -3.74
N VAL A 60 -1.35 5.61 -4.71
CA VAL A 60 -1.34 6.17 -6.08
C VAL A 60 -2.72 6.01 -6.73
N ALA A 61 -3.37 4.86 -6.58
CA ALA A 61 -4.72 4.66 -7.13
C ALA A 61 -5.75 5.62 -6.51
N ARG A 62 -5.66 5.86 -5.20
CA ARG A 62 -6.49 6.85 -4.49
C ARG A 62 -6.23 8.28 -4.99
N LEU A 63 -4.97 8.67 -5.13
CA LEU A 63 -4.60 9.99 -5.62
C LEU A 63 -5.09 10.24 -7.05
N LEU A 64 -4.99 9.25 -7.94
CA LEU A 64 -5.51 9.34 -9.30
C LEU A 64 -7.02 9.50 -9.31
N PHE A 65 -7.73 8.74 -8.47
CA PHE A 65 -9.18 8.85 -8.35
C PHE A 65 -9.61 10.23 -7.83
N ASP A 66 -8.96 10.76 -6.79
CA ASP A 66 -9.24 12.08 -6.25
C ASP A 66 -8.98 13.17 -7.29
N HIS A 67 -7.90 13.03 -8.07
CA HIS A 67 -7.58 13.95 -9.16
C HIS A 67 -8.62 13.89 -10.30
N GLU A 68 -9.10 12.69 -10.66
CA GLU A 68 -10.19 12.54 -11.64
C GLU A 68 -11.51 13.14 -11.15
N MET A 69 -11.86 12.96 -9.87
CA MET A 69 -13.03 13.57 -9.26
C MET A 69 -12.93 15.10 -9.25
N TRP A 70 -11.79 15.65 -8.80
CA TRP A 70 -11.53 17.08 -8.81
C TRP A 70 -11.66 17.66 -10.21
N ARG A 71 -11.07 17.00 -11.21
CA ARG A 71 -11.18 17.41 -12.62
C ARG A 71 -12.64 17.46 -13.05
N ASN A 72 -13.41 16.42 -12.77
CA ASN A 72 -14.81 16.36 -13.20
C ASN A 72 -15.66 17.48 -12.57
N THR A 73 -15.43 17.82 -11.30
CA THR A 73 -16.18 18.90 -10.63
C THR A 73 -15.79 20.30 -11.11
N HIS A 74 -14.50 20.55 -11.38
CA HIS A 74 -14.03 21.87 -11.78
C HIS A 74 -14.47 22.26 -13.20
N PHE A 75 -14.52 21.31 -14.13
CA PHE A 75 -14.91 21.61 -15.52
C PHE A 75 -16.43 21.72 -15.71
N THR A 76 -17.25 21.08 -14.87
CA THR A 76 -18.72 21.26 -14.93
C THR A 76 -19.16 22.63 -14.41
N GLU A 77 -18.54 23.14 -13.33
CA GLU A 77 -18.89 24.46 -12.78
C GLU A 77 -18.57 25.61 -13.75
N ILE A 78 -17.47 25.52 -14.50
CA ILE A 78 -17.08 26.58 -15.44
C ILE A 78 -18.04 26.68 -16.61
N VAL A 79 -18.61 25.56 -17.07
CA VAL A 79 -19.54 25.53 -18.22
C VAL A 79 -20.91 26.08 -17.83
N ASP A 80 -21.41 25.80 -16.63
CA ASP A 80 -22.73 26.28 -16.17
C ASP A 80 -22.72 27.76 -15.74
N SER A 81 -21.55 28.36 -15.48
CA SER A 81 -21.42 29.78 -15.12
C SER A 81 -21.32 30.74 -16.32
N ALA A 82 -21.35 30.21 -17.55
CA ALA A 82 -21.14 30.97 -18.78
C ALA A 82 -22.44 31.37 -19.52
N ASP A 83 -23.61 31.01 -18.98
CA ASP A 83 -24.94 31.43 -19.45
C ASP A 83 -25.55 32.53 -18.54
#